data_AF-A0AA36NF60-F1
#
_entry.id   AF-A0AA36NF60-F1
#
_cell.length_a   1.000
_cell.length_b   1.000
_cell.length_c   1.000
_cell.angle_alpha   90.00
_cell.angle_beta   90.00
_cell.angle_gamma   90.00
#
_symmetry.space_group_name_H-M   'P 1'
#
loop_
_entity.id
_entity.type
_entity.pdbx_description
1 polymer ?
#
loop_
_entity_poly.entity_id
_entity_poly.type
_entity_poly.pdbx_seq_one_letter_code
_entity_poly.pdbx_strand_id
1 'polypeptide(L)'
;MGTPAEPAEGHASRCEELALVASSPSPQPSASVLRLPVIRGVAPRKAARAQLAITVTTEVEDVELAVELAEGEAQDEGGFPAPLPCGVATTRRFCGKDVLGRLCVAGVPPVPFGVQVEAGRSFVATEVRRRTLALGAEELGLGSGMGATGRGTAVDMSISEGPQAVLTVNIRRAKKKELTKLAQQQALQTAMERGRYSSLLAQIARAKTRKVEAAMIEQANRVLKTLQPKEGSFMTHKELAHLMKWRRVTCPDGAAEASVPCGLDEACPCNAGSAQPGELCLVMNDAVAVALKDVAPSHMPADQWLFKALVQAALHAPEGCVWKSGGKFLLSNEERNQSANAIVGVLERNNTESEAGKGVRALVSFTEQEYGYRVTAVQLNFHPNHKSSHKQHRDIYGAGQKGGINCTCSFMKCTGTVCYSLGSSRQVLCETITDARSKYQTCGEECQGMKTYKWMHSGSAMHFNAPWNNNHTHGIPPLDEPCGPRISIALLCA
;
A
#
# COMPACT_ATOMS: atom_id res chain seq x y z
N MET A 1 20.54 61.17 24.32
CA MET A 1 19.93 61.99 23.26
C MET A 1 19.49 61.00 22.19
N GLY A 2 18.26 60.49 22.23
CA GLY A 2 17.02 61.16 21.79
C GLY A 2 16.93 60.96 20.27
N THR A 3 15.97 60.28 19.67
CA THR A 3 14.55 60.03 19.99
C THR A 3 14.04 58.78 19.24
N PRO A 4 12.90 58.19 19.67
CA PRO A 4 12.29 56.99 19.09
C PRO A 4 11.26 57.33 18.00
N ALA A 5 10.97 56.39 17.10
CA ALA A 5 9.87 56.47 16.15
C ALA A 5 8.79 55.42 16.48
N GLU A 6 7.55 55.90 16.42
CA GLU A 6 6.28 55.30 16.85
C GLU A 6 5.80 54.11 15.99
N PRO A 7 4.83 53.32 16.50
CA PRO A 7 4.22 52.21 15.78
C PRO A 7 3.01 52.66 14.95
N ALA A 8 2.86 52.11 13.75
CA ALA A 8 1.68 52.30 12.91
C ALA A 8 0.57 51.32 13.30
N GLU A 9 -0.59 51.90 13.63
CA GLU A 9 -1.88 51.26 13.84
C GLU A 9 -2.52 50.77 12.53
N GLY A 10 -3.43 49.79 12.67
CA GLY A 10 -4.71 49.82 11.97
C GLY A 10 -4.78 49.07 10.63
N HIS A 11 -5.46 47.92 10.64
CA HIS A 11 -6.57 47.67 9.70
C HIS A 11 -7.43 46.51 10.23
N ALA A 12 -8.48 46.88 10.97
CA ALA A 12 -9.63 46.01 11.21
C ALA A 12 -10.56 46.11 10.00
N SER A 13 -10.83 44.99 9.33
CA SER A 13 -11.89 44.90 8.33
C SER A 13 -13.10 44.19 8.93
N ARG A 14 -14.24 44.86 8.75
CA ARG A 14 -15.56 44.59 9.29
C ARG A 14 -16.33 43.64 8.37
N CYS A 15 -17.22 42.88 8.99
CA CYS A 15 -18.57 42.49 8.54
C CYS A 15 -18.72 41.74 7.21
N GLU A 16 -19.23 40.50 7.28
CA GLU A 16 -20.59 40.25 6.81
C GLU A 16 -21.19 39.04 7.53
N GLU A 17 -22.26 39.34 8.27
CA GLU A 17 -23.09 38.48 9.08
C GLU A 17 -24.33 38.17 8.22
N LEU A 18 -24.51 36.91 7.81
CA LEU A 18 -25.73 36.45 7.13
C LEU A 18 -26.57 35.67 8.14
N ALA A 19 -27.58 36.34 8.68
CA ALA A 19 -28.66 35.75 9.43
C ALA A 19 -30.01 36.01 8.75
N LEU A 20 -30.88 34.99 8.87
CA LEU A 20 -32.34 35.04 8.83
C LEU A 20 -33.05 35.26 7.49
N VAL A 21 -33.71 34.20 7.01
CA VAL A 21 -35.15 34.28 6.71
C VAL A 21 -35.87 33.06 7.28
N ALA A 22 -36.50 33.27 8.44
CA ALA A 22 -37.63 32.47 8.89
C ALA A 22 -38.89 32.98 8.19
N SER A 23 -39.76 32.07 7.72
CA SER A 23 -41.11 32.41 7.28
C SER A 23 -42.15 31.60 8.06
N SER A 24 -43.13 32.34 8.53
CA SER A 24 -44.16 32.04 9.52
C SER A 24 -45.46 31.48 8.85
N PRO A 25 -46.53 31.14 9.60
CA PRO A 25 -47.41 30.00 9.32
C PRO A 25 -48.81 30.32 8.75
N SER A 26 -49.56 29.22 8.49
CA SER A 26 -51.04 29.07 8.45
C SER A 26 -51.76 29.54 7.16
N PRO A 27 -52.86 28.90 6.69
CA PRO A 27 -54.04 28.50 7.49
C PRO A 27 -54.67 27.11 7.21
N GLN A 28 -55.37 26.56 8.21
CA GLN A 28 -56.54 25.66 8.07
C GLN A 28 -57.80 26.51 7.76
N PRO A 29 -58.99 25.98 7.34
CA PRO A 29 -59.48 24.61 7.50
C PRO A 29 -60.27 24.02 6.30
N SER A 30 -60.46 22.71 6.29
CA SER A 30 -61.70 22.14 5.76
C SER A 30 -62.09 20.91 6.57
N ALA A 31 -63.26 21.03 7.21
CA ALA A 31 -63.91 19.97 7.95
C ALA A 31 -64.32 18.86 6.97
N SER A 32 -63.72 17.68 7.11
CA SER A 32 -64.22 16.46 6.49
C SER A 32 -64.72 15.54 7.59
N VAL A 33 -66.01 15.21 7.47
CA VAL A 33 -66.79 14.36 8.35
C VAL A 33 -66.20 12.95 8.35
N LEU A 34 -65.47 12.61 9.41
CA LEU A 34 -65.04 11.24 9.67
C LEU A 34 -66.19 10.48 10.35
N ARG A 35 -66.86 9.65 9.55
CA ARG A 35 -67.80 8.63 10.00
C ARG A 35 -67.06 7.68 10.96
N LEU A 36 -67.57 7.55 12.19
CA LEU A 36 -67.14 6.55 13.16
C LEU A 36 -67.33 5.14 12.56
N PRO A 37 -66.26 4.34 12.39
CA PRO A 37 -66.43 2.92 12.20
C PRO A 37 -66.71 2.28 13.55
N VAL A 38 -67.86 1.62 13.60
CA VAL A 38 -68.28 0.60 14.56
C VAL A 38 -67.10 -0.05 15.30
N ILE A 39 -67.05 0.16 16.63
CA ILE A 39 -66.19 -0.59 17.55
C ILE A 39 -66.63 -2.05 17.49
N ARG A 40 -65.98 -2.83 16.60
CA ARG A 40 -65.97 -4.29 16.71
C ARG A 40 -65.02 -4.65 17.82
N GLY A 41 -65.49 -5.48 18.75
CA GLY A 41 -64.75 -5.92 19.93
C GLY A 41 -63.31 -6.31 19.58
N VAL A 42 -62.37 -5.71 20.31
CA VAL A 42 -60.96 -6.11 20.28
C VAL A 42 -60.90 -7.50 20.89
N ALA A 43 -60.91 -8.52 20.03
CA ALA A 43 -60.40 -9.83 20.40
C ALA A 43 -58.97 -9.62 20.92
N PRO A 44 -58.55 -10.29 22.02
CA PRO A 44 -57.20 -10.14 22.53
C PRO A 44 -56.21 -10.40 21.39
N ARG A 45 -55.46 -9.37 20.99
CA ARG A 45 -54.36 -9.52 20.02
C ARG A 45 -53.41 -10.54 20.64
N LYS A 46 -53.44 -11.79 20.15
CA LYS A 46 -52.40 -12.77 20.45
C LYS A 46 -51.08 -12.06 20.22
N ALA A 47 -50.24 -11.98 21.25
CA ALA A 47 -48.93 -11.34 21.16
C ALA A 47 -48.25 -11.85 19.89
N ALA A 48 -47.84 -10.93 19.01
CA ALA A 48 -47.17 -11.31 17.77
C ALA A 48 -45.89 -12.06 18.15
N ARG A 49 -45.80 -13.33 17.78
CA ARG A 49 -44.62 -14.18 18.03
C ARG A 49 -43.71 -14.14 16.82
N ALA A 50 -42.40 -14.03 17.05
CA ALA A 50 -41.41 -14.25 16.00
C ALA A 50 -41.48 -15.72 15.57
N GLN A 51 -41.39 -15.94 14.26
CA GLN A 51 -41.19 -17.23 13.63
C GLN A 51 -39.99 -17.12 12.71
N LEU A 52 -39.03 -18.03 12.88
CA LEU A 52 -37.82 -18.09 12.07
C LEU A 52 -37.69 -19.48 11.47
N ALA A 53 -37.62 -19.57 10.15
CA ALA A 53 -37.23 -20.79 9.47
C ALA A 53 -35.75 -20.68 9.04
N ILE A 54 -34.88 -21.54 9.55
CA ILE A 54 -33.49 -21.62 9.12
C ILE A 54 -33.39 -22.73 8.07
N THR A 55 -33.04 -22.36 6.84
CA THR A 55 -32.85 -23.29 5.72
C THR A 55 -31.38 -23.32 5.35
N VAL A 56 -30.77 -24.51 5.43
CA VAL A 56 -29.34 -24.72 5.23
C VAL A 56 -29.12 -25.62 4.02
N THR A 57 -28.20 -25.24 3.14
CA THR A 57 -27.69 -26.08 2.05
C THR A 57 -26.17 -26.13 2.17
N THR A 58 -25.56 -27.30 1.97
CA THR A 58 -24.10 -27.46 1.95
C THR A 58 -23.61 -28.06 0.65
N GLU A 59 -22.52 -27.52 0.11
CA GLU A 59 -21.74 -28.03 -1.03
C GLU A 59 -20.45 -28.74 -0.55
N VAL A 60 -20.29 -28.88 0.77
CA VAL A 60 -19.13 -29.51 1.41
C VAL A 60 -19.61 -30.72 2.22
N GLU A 61 -18.85 -31.81 2.13
CA GLU A 61 -19.05 -33.03 2.91
C GLU A 61 -18.64 -32.81 4.37
N ASP A 62 -19.19 -33.65 5.26
CA ASP A 62 -18.83 -33.71 6.68
C ASP A 62 -18.94 -32.38 7.47
N VAL A 63 -19.90 -31.54 7.09
CA VAL A 63 -20.14 -30.27 7.79
C VAL A 63 -20.97 -30.50 9.05
N GLU A 64 -20.39 -30.13 10.19
CA GLU A 64 -21.10 -30.02 11.46
C GLU A 64 -21.68 -28.61 11.64
N LEU A 65 -22.97 -28.56 11.94
CA LEU A 65 -23.73 -27.32 12.19
C LEU A 65 -24.47 -27.41 13.52
N ALA A 66 -24.28 -26.40 14.35
CA ALA A 66 -25.07 -26.18 15.56
C ALA A 66 -25.76 -24.81 15.52
N VAL A 67 -26.94 -24.74 16.15
CA VAL A 67 -27.66 -23.49 16.41
C VAL A 67 -27.75 -23.31 17.92
N GLU A 68 -27.16 -22.24 18.43
CA GLU A 68 -27.22 -21.86 19.84
C GLU A 68 -28.24 -20.74 19.99
N LEU A 69 -29.35 -21.00 20.68
CA LEU A 69 -30.38 -19.98 20.95
C LEU A 69 -30.10 -19.27 22.27
N ALA A 70 -30.12 -17.95 22.24
CA ALA A 70 -30.22 -17.12 23.43
C ALA A 70 -31.68 -16.85 23.79
N GLU A 71 -32.54 -16.68 22.78
CA GLU A 71 -33.98 -16.49 22.93
C GLU A 71 -34.76 -17.27 21.85
N GLY A 72 -35.93 -17.76 22.22
CA GLY A 72 -36.78 -18.59 21.37
C GLY A 72 -36.61 -20.09 21.63
N GLU A 73 -37.49 -20.87 21.02
CA GLU A 73 -37.59 -22.32 21.18
C GLU A 73 -37.73 -22.98 19.80
N ALA A 74 -37.10 -24.14 19.62
CA ALA A 74 -37.28 -24.95 18.42
C ALA A 74 -38.70 -25.53 18.40
N GLN A 75 -39.35 -25.53 17.24
CA GLN A 75 -40.69 -26.10 17.09
C GLN A 75 -40.68 -27.62 16.88
N ASP A 76 -39.54 -28.15 16.43
CA ASP A 76 -39.36 -29.55 16.08
C ASP A 76 -38.33 -30.18 17.05
N GLU A 77 -38.55 -31.42 17.48
CA GLU A 77 -37.57 -32.14 18.30
C GLU A 77 -36.29 -32.48 17.49
N GLY A 78 -35.13 -32.34 18.13
CA GLY A 78 -33.81 -32.64 17.56
C GLY A 78 -33.12 -31.48 16.83
N GLY A 79 -31.82 -31.65 16.56
CA GLY A 79 -30.98 -30.67 15.85
C GLY A 79 -30.95 -30.84 14.33
N PHE A 80 -30.13 -30.05 13.63
CA PHE A 80 -29.78 -30.36 12.25
C PHE A 80 -29.08 -31.73 12.17
N PRO A 81 -29.23 -32.49 11.08
CA PRO A 81 -28.49 -33.73 10.90
C PRO A 81 -26.99 -33.45 10.91
N ALA A 82 -26.23 -34.31 11.58
CA ALA A 82 -24.77 -34.25 11.65
C ALA A 82 -24.20 -35.57 11.11
N PRO A 83 -23.50 -35.57 9.96
CA PRO A 83 -23.19 -34.42 9.12
C PRO A 83 -24.40 -33.93 8.29
N LEU A 84 -24.35 -32.69 7.81
CA LEU A 84 -25.36 -32.15 6.89
C LEU A 84 -25.32 -32.86 5.52
N PRO A 85 -26.47 -33.21 4.92
CA PRO A 85 -26.52 -33.86 3.62
C PRO A 85 -26.10 -32.89 2.49
N CYS A 86 -25.10 -33.29 1.68
CA CYS A 86 -24.58 -32.48 0.58
C CYS A 86 -25.64 -32.27 -0.52
N GLY A 87 -25.81 -31.03 -0.97
CA GLY A 87 -26.75 -30.63 -2.01
C GLY A 87 -28.23 -30.65 -1.62
N VAL A 88 -28.57 -31.04 -0.38
CA VAL A 88 -29.95 -31.15 0.09
C VAL A 88 -30.26 -30.04 1.08
N ALA A 89 -31.31 -29.26 0.79
CA ALA A 89 -31.77 -28.23 1.70
C ALA A 89 -32.44 -28.84 2.94
N THR A 90 -31.96 -28.46 4.12
CA THR A 90 -32.54 -28.87 5.41
C THR A 90 -33.11 -27.64 6.11
N THR A 91 -34.35 -27.71 6.58
CA THR A 91 -35.02 -26.59 7.25
C THR A 91 -35.40 -26.95 8.68
N ARG A 92 -35.18 -26.02 9.62
CA ARG A 92 -35.67 -26.08 11.00
C ARG A 92 -36.43 -24.81 11.36
N ARG A 93 -37.46 -24.94 12.19
CA ARG A 93 -38.29 -23.80 12.62
C ARG A 93 -38.13 -23.49 14.09
N PHE A 94 -38.12 -22.19 14.37
CA PHE A 94 -37.98 -21.62 15.71
C PHE A 94 -39.08 -20.60 15.93
N CYS A 95 -39.56 -20.48 17.16
CA CYS A 95 -40.54 -19.46 17.52
C CYS A 95 -40.28 -18.91 18.92
N GLY A 96 -40.77 -17.70 19.19
CA GLY A 96 -40.52 -17.03 20.46
C GLY A 96 -41.23 -15.69 20.54
N LYS A 97 -41.02 -14.96 21.64
CA LYS A 97 -41.33 -13.53 21.67
C LYS A 97 -40.42 -12.84 20.65
N ASP A 98 -39.12 -13.04 20.82
CA ASP A 98 -38.07 -12.83 19.84
C ASP A 98 -37.34 -14.17 19.61
N VAL A 99 -36.56 -14.28 18.53
CA VAL A 99 -35.69 -15.43 18.27
C VAL A 99 -34.29 -14.91 18.02
N LEU A 100 -33.38 -15.14 18.97
CA LEU A 100 -31.99 -14.66 18.93
C LEU A 100 -31.04 -15.85 19.11
N GLY A 101 -29.99 -15.92 18.31
CA GLY A 101 -29.04 -17.02 18.40
C GLY A 101 -27.76 -16.82 17.62
N ARG A 102 -26.95 -17.88 17.57
CA ARG A 102 -25.71 -17.96 16.82
C ARG A 102 -25.68 -19.25 16.01
N LEU A 103 -25.20 -19.12 14.78
CA LEU A 103 -24.94 -20.25 13.89
C LEU A 103 -23.46 -20.65 14.03
N CYS A 104 -23.21 -21.89 14.43
CA CYS A 104 -21.88 -22.44 14.63
C CYS A 104 -21.60 -23.49 13.54
N VAL A 105 -20.65 -23.21 12.66
CA VAL A 105 -20.14 -24.16 11.65
C VAL A 105 -18.69 -24.46 11.99
N ALA A 106 -18.30 -25.74 11.99
CA ALA A 106 -16.92 -26.13 12.32
C ALA A 106 -15.89 -25.33 11.50
N GLY A 107 -14.87 -24.81 12.19
CA GLY A 107 -13.79 -24.01 11.59
C GLY A 107 -14.16 -22.58 11.17
N VAL A 108 -15.44 -22.16 11.29
CA VAL A 108 -15.92 -20.82 10.95
C VAL A 108 -16.32 -20.06 12.22
N PRO A 109 -15.98 -18.76 12.37
CA PRO A 109 -16.44 -17.97 13.52
C PRO A 109 -17.98 -17.96 13.64
N PRO A 110 -18.54 -18.12 14.86
CA PRO A 110 -19.99 -18.12 15.07
C PRO A 110 -20.65 -16.84 14.53
N VAL A 111 -21.76 -16.99 13.81
CA VAL A 111 -22.47 -15.86 13.21
C VAL A 111 -23.77 -15.60 13.97
N PRO A 112 -23.92 -14.46 14.65
CA PRO A 112 -25.16 -14.13 15.34
C PRO A 112 -26.28 -13.82 14.35
N PHE A 113 -27.50 -14.14 14.72
CA PHE A 113 -28.72 -13.81 13.97
C PHE A 113 -29.85 -13.47 14.94
N GLY A 114 -30.87 -12.78 14.43
CA GLY A 114 -32.04 -12.49 15.23
C GLY A 114 -33.27 -12.03 14.47
N VAL A 115 -34.44 -12.27 15.05
CA VAL A 115 -35.75 -11.74 14.66
C VAL A 115 -36.39 -11.15 15.91
N GLN A 116 -36.59 -9.84 15.91
CA GLN A 116 -37.16 -9.08 17.02
C GLN A 116 -38.49 -8.46 16.59
N VAL A 117 -39.58 -8.84 17.25
CA VAL A 117 -40.93 -8.41 16.87
C VAL A 117 -41.21 -6.98 17.31
N GLU A 118 -40.87 -6.62 18.55
CA GLU A 118 -41.12 -5.28 19.10
C GLU A 118 -40.27 -4.22 18.38
N ALA A 119 -39.02 -4.56 18.05
CA ALA A 119 -38.15 -3.69 17.27
C ALA A 119 -38.45 -3.71 15.76
N GLY A 120 -39.21 -4.71 15.28
CA GLY A 120 -39.52 -4.91 13.86
C GLY A 120 -38.27 -5.20 13.01
N ARG A 121 -37.29 -5.93 13.54
CA ARG A 121 -35.96 -6.12 12.92
C ARG A 121 -35.61 -7.58 12.76
N SER A 122 -35.00 -7.90 11.63
CA SER A 122 -34.39 -9.21 11.36
C SER A 122 -32.95 -8.97 10.90
N PHE A 123 -31.99 -9.72 11.44
CA PHE A 123 -30.57 -9.46 11.21
C PHE A 123 -29.67 -10.70 11.21
N VAL A 124 -28.48 -10.53 10.63
CA VAL A 124 -27.34 -11.46 10.65
C VAL A 124 -26.04 -10.68 10.85
N ALA A 125 -25.11 -11.22 11.63
CA ALA A 125 -23.86 -10.60 12.08
C ALA A 125 -24.00 -9.33 12.94
N THR A 126 -24.77 -8.34 12.51
CA THR A 126 -25.06 -7.10 13.25
C THR A 126 -26.51 -6.69 13.03
N GLU A 127 -27.11 -5.95 13.96
CA GLU A 127 -28.54 -5.57 13.95
C GLU A 127 -29.03 -4.86 12.67
N VAL A 128 -28.11 -4.27 11.90
CA VAL A 128 -28.40 -3.53 10.67
C VAL A 128 -28.18 -4.35 9.40
N ARG A 129 -27.56 -5.53 9.50
CA ARG A 129 -27.20 -6.35 8.34
C ARG A 129 -28.19 -7.48 8.16
N ARG A 130 -28.60 -7.72 6.92
CA ARG A 130 -29.46 -8.86 6.53
C ARG A 130 -28.77 -9.90 5.68
N ARG A 131 -27.53 -9.63 5.28
CA ARG A 131 -26.66 -10.55 4.56
C ARG A 131 -25.27 -10.48 5.14
N THR A 132 -24.61 -11.61 5.24
CA THR A 132 -23.23 -11.70 5.68
C THR A 132 -22.53 -12.91 5.05
N LEU A 133 -21.21 -12.85 5.00
CA LEU A 133 -20.35 -13.94 4.59
C LEU A 133 -19.33 -14.16 5.71
N ALA A 134 -19.39 -15.33 6.35
CA ALA A 134 -18.39 -15.77 7.31
C ALA A 134 -17.42 -16.75 6.65
N LEU A 135 -16.14 -16.65 7.00
CA LEU A 135 -15.07 -17.45 6.41
C LEU A 135 -14.28 -18.14 7.52
N GLY A 136 -13.95 -19.40 7.29
CA GLY A 136 -13.14 -20.23 8.16
C GLY A 136 -12.10 -21.02 7.37
N ALA A 137 -10.92 -21.26 7.96
CA ALA A 137 -9.90 -22.12 7.38
C ALA A 137 -8.94 -22.61 8.48
N GLU A 138 -8.76 -23.93 8.56
CA GLU A 138 -7.91 -24.57 9.57
C GLU A 138 -6.42 -24.51 9.18
N GLU A 139 -6.11 -24.69 7.89
CA GLU A 139 -4.74 -24.67 7.37
C GLU A 139 -4.60 -23.60 6.29
N LEU A 140 -4.35 -22.36 6.73
CA LEU A 140 -4.13 -21.26 5.81
C LEU A 140 -2.62 -21.05 5.56
N GLY A 141 -2.13 -21.62 4.47
CA GLY A 141 -0.77 -21.39 4.00
C GLY A 141 -0.63 -20.03 3.29
N LEU A 142 0.30 -19.19 3.77
CA LEU A 142 0.78 -18.05 3.00
C LEU A 142 1.77 -18.58 1.95
N GLY A 143 1.33 -18.68 0.69
CA GLY A 143 2.22 -19.08 -0.39
C GLY A 143 3.37 -18.08 -0.61
N SER A 144 4.41 -18.47 -1.34
CA SER A 144 5.56 -17.62 -1.72
C SER A 144 5.21 -16.43 -2.65
N GLY A 145 3.92 -16.12 -2.80
CA GLY A 145 3.36 -15.02 -3.59
C GLY A 145 2.23 -14.28 -2.87
N MET A 146 1.51 -13.46 -3.62
CA MET A 146 0.40 -12.63 -3.13
C MET A 146 -0.92 -13.41 -2.86
N GLY A 147 -0.91 -14.74 -2.89
CA GLY A 147 -2.09 -15.59 -2.73
C GLY A 147 -1.98 -16.52 -1.52
N ALA A 148 -3.14 -16.88 -0.95
CA ALA A 148 -3.24 -17.90 0.08
C ALA A 148 -3.59 -19.27 -0.54
N THR A 149 -3.06 -20.34 0.04
CA THR A 149 -3.38 -21.73 -0.27
C THR A 149 -3.97 -22.39 0.97
N GLY A 150 -4.96 -23.26 0.78
CA GLY A 150 -5.60 -23.97 1.89
C GLY A 150 -7.00 -24.43 1.55
N ARG A 151 -7.57 -25.24 2.43
CA ARG A 151 -9.00 -25.55 2.43
C ARG A 151 -9.70 -24.59 3.39
N GLY A 152 -10.82 -24.03 2.95
CA GLY A 152 -11.62 -23.17 3.80
C GLY A 152 -13.09 -23.24 3.45
N THR A 153 -13.91 -22.88 4.42
CA THR A 153 -15.36 -22.92 4.39
C THR A 153 -15.90 -21.49 4.36
N ALA A 154 -16.87 -21.26 3.50
CA ALA A 154 -17.60 -20.02 3.38
C ALA A 154 -19.06 -20.27 3.73
N VAL A 155 -19.61 -19.44 4.62
CA VAL A 155 -20.99 -19.50 5.07
C VAL A 155 -21.67 -18.21 4.64
N ASP A 156 -22.44 -18.29 3.56
CA ASP A 156 -23.27 -17.20 3.05
C ASP A 156 -24.62 -17.23 3.78
N MET A 157 -24.95 -16.16 4.50
CA MET A 157 -26.20 -16.07 5.26
C MET A 157 -27.03 -14.89 4.80
N SER A 158 -28.33 -15.10 4.67
CA SER A 158 -29.29 -14.03 4.38
C SER A 158 -30.61 -14.24 5.09
N ILE A 159 -31.18 -13.18 5.67
CA ILE A 159 -32.44 -13.25 6.41
C ILE A 159 -33.49 -12.34 5.77
N SER A 160 -34.73 -12.84 5.63
CA SER A 160 -35.86 -12.03 5.16
C SER A 160 -36.38 -11.08 6.24
N GLU A 161 -37.08 -10.04 5.82
CA GLU A 161 -37.73 -9.10 6.73
C GLU A 161 -38.98 -9.68 7.39
N GLY A 162 -39.30 -9.14 8.56
CA GLY A 162 -40.60 -9.32 9.21
C GLY A 162 -40.60 -10.36 10.34
N PRO A 163 -41.74 -10.48 11.04
CA PRO A 163 -41.89 -11.39 12.18
C PRO A 163 -41.93 -12.86 11.76
N GLN A 164 -42.11 -13.16 10.47
CA GLN A 164 -42.00 -14.49 9.88
C GLN A 164 -40.80 -14.47 8.92
N ALA A 165 -39.61 -14.64 9.50
CA ALA A 165 -38.37 -14.53 8.74
C ALA A 165 -37.87 -15.91 8.28
N VAL A 166 -37.17 -15.92 7.15
CA VAL A 166 -36.44 -17.07 6.64
C VAL A 166 -34.96 -16.72 6.61
N LEU A 167 -34.15 -17.44 7.39
CA LEU A 167 -32.70 -17.39 7.35
C LEU A 167 -32.20 -18.47 6.39
N THR A 168 -31.70 -18.05 5.23
CA THR A 168 -31.05 -18.92 4.25
C THR A 168 -29.56 -18.96 4.51
N VAL A 169 -29.01 -20.17 4.65
CA VAL A 169 -27.60 -20.45 4.89
C VAL A 169 -27.08 -21.33 3.76
N ASN A 170 -26.04 -20.90 3.05
CA ASN A 170 -25.32 -21.71 2.08
C ASN A 170 -23.88 -21.91 2.55
N ILE A 171 -23.49 -23.16 2.75
CA ILE A 171 -22.16 -23.57 3.19
C ILE A 171 -21.43 -24.14 1.97
N ARG A 172 -20.32 -23.52 1.59
CA ARG A 172 -19.54 -23.92 0.40
C ARG A 172 -18.05 -23.81 0.64
N ARG A 173 -17.27 -24.29 -0.33
CA ARG A 173 -15.83 -24.04 -0.33
C ARG A 173 -15.54 -22.54 -0.54
N ALA A 174 -14.60 -22.01 0.23
CA ALA A 174 -14.14 -20.65 0.09
C ALA A 174 -13.37 -20.47 -1.24
N LYS A 175 -13.63 -19.37 -1.94
CA LYS A 175 -12.95 -19.01 -3.18
C LYS A 175 -11.53 -18.54 -2.87
N LYS A 176 -10.60 -18.69 -3.82
CA LYS A 176 -9.20 -18.21 -3.69
C LYS A 176 -9.08 -16.75 -3.21
N LYS A 177 -9.95 -15.85 -3.69
CA LYS A 177 -9.98 -14.44 -3.28
C LYS A 177 -10.44 -14.27 -1.82
N GLU A 178 -11.39 -15.08 -1.37
CA GLU A 178 -11.90 -15.09 0.01
C GLU A 178 -10.82 -15.59 0.97
N LEU A 179 -10.15 -16.70 0.64
CA LEU A 179 -9.00 -17.21 1.41
C LEU A 179 -7.87 -16.19 1.51
N THR A 180 -7.55 -15.50 0.41
CA THR A 180 -6.51 -14.45 0.41
C THR A 180 -6.89 -13.27 1.31
N LYS A 181 -8.18 -12.89 1.33
CA LYS A 181 -8.69 -11.84 2.24
C LYS A 181 -8.60 -12.31 3.71
N LEU A 182 -8.98 -13.55 4.01
CA LEU A 182 -8.89 -14.13 5.34
C LEU A 182 -7.44 -14.20 5.84
N ALA A 183 -6.50 -14.61 4.99
CA ALA A 183 -5.06 -14.60 5.30
C ALA A 183 -4.58 -13.21 5.72
N GLN A 184 -5.01 -12.20 4.97
CA GLN A 184 -4.62 -10.83 5.21
C GLN A 184 -5.27 -10.27 6.49
N GLN A 185 -6.48 -10.71 6.83
CA GLN A 185 -7.15 -10.37 8.08
C GLN A 185 -6.37 -10.92 9.28
N GLN A 186 -5.99 -12.21 9.26
CA GLN A 186 -5.16 -12.84 10.29
C GLN A 186 -3.79 -12.16 10.40
N ALA A 187 -3.11 -11.91 9.27
CA ALA A 187 -1.82 -11.23 9.26
C ALA A 187 -1.90 -9.80 9.83
N LEU A 188 -2.99 -9.07 9.57
CA LEU A 188 -3.22 -7.75 10.15
C LEU A 188 -3.39 -7.83 11.66
N GLN A 189 -4.20 -8.76 12.15
CA GLN A 189 -4.41 -8.98 13.58
C GLN A 189 -3.10 -9.34 14.30
N THR A 190 -2.35 -10.31 13.78
CA THR A 190 -1.04 -10.67 14.33
C THR A 190 -0.06 -9.50 14.32
N ALA A 191 -0.12 -8.62 13.32
CA ALA A 191 0.74 -7.43 13.29
C ALA A 191 0.32 -6.36 14.32
N MET A 192 -0.98 -6.23 14.60
CA MET A 192 -1.49 -5.36 15.67
C MET A 192 -1.00 -5.88 17.04
N GLU A 193 -1.09 -7.18 17.28
CA GLU A 193 -0.64 -7.83 18.51
C GLU A 193 0.88 -7.71 18.72
N ARG A 194 1.67 -7.86 17.66
CA ARG A 194 3.14 -7.76 17.74
C ARG A 194 3.66 -6.35 18.01
N GLY A 195 2.84 -5.31 17.79
CA GLY A 195 3.22 -3.92 18.10
C GLY A 195 4.44 -3.37 17.34
N ARG A 196 4.80 -3.93 16.18
CA ARG A 196 5.94 -3.45 15.38
C ARG A 196 5.47 -2.44 14.33
N TYR A 197 5.81 -1.16 14.50
CA TYR A 197 5.38 -0.05 13.62
C TYR A 197 5.47 -0.38 12.12
N SER A 198 6.65 -0.77 11.64
CA SER A 198 6.88 -1.04 10.20
C SER A 198 6.10 -2.25 9.70
N SER A 199 5.94 -3.29 10.53
CA SER A 199 5.16 -4.48 10.19
C SER A 199 3.67 -4.17 10.16
N LEU A 200 3.17 -3.39 11.11
CA LEU A 200 1.75 -3.01 11.17
C LEU A 200 1.37 -2.08 10.03
N LEU A 201 2.16 -1.03 9.78
CA LEU A 201 1.99 -0.15 8.61
C LEU A 201 1.92 -0.98 7.31
N ALA A 202 2.77 -1.99 7.21
CA ALA A 202 2.78 -2.91 6.08
C ALA A 202 1.49 -3.73 5.96
N GLN A 203 0.99 -4.31 7.04
CA GLN A 203 -0.25 -5.10 6.95
C GLN A 203 -1.49 -4.24 6.73
N ILE A 204 -1.54 -3.01 7.28
CA ILE A 204 -2.65 -2.06 7.04
C ILE A 204 -2.80 -1.78 5.54
N ALA A 205 -1.69 -1.49 4.88
CA ALA A 205 -1.66 -1.20 3.45
C ALA A 205 -2.09 -2.43 2.59
N ARG A 206 -1.60 -3.63 2.93
CA ARG A 206 -2.05 -4.87 2.26
C ARG A 206 -3.54 -5.14 2.51
N ALA A 207 -4.03 -4.87 3.72
CA ALA A 207 -5.44 -5.03 4.09
C ALA A 207 -6.37 -4.12 3.28
N LYS A 208 -6.00 -2.85 3.06
CA LYS A 208 -6.71 -1.94 2.15
C LYS A 208 -6.82 -2.52 0.73
N THR A 209 -5.69 -2.96 0.17
CA THR A 209 -5.63 -3.55 -1.19
C THR A 209 -6.46 -4.83 -1.32
N ARG A 210 -6.52 -5.64 -0.25
CA ARG A 210 -7.29 -6.89 -0.19
C ARG A 210 -8.75 -6.71 0.20
N LYS A 211 -9.21 -5.47 0.38
CA LYS A 211 -10.59 -5.16 0.80
C LYS A 211 -10.97 -5.89 2.09
N VAL A 212 -10.04 -5.97 3.04
CA VAL A 212 -10.32 -6.33 4.44
C VAL A 212 -11.31 -5.31 5.00
N GLU A 213 -12.10 -5.70 6.00
CA GLU A 213 -13.13 -4.83 6.55
C GLU A 213 -12.57 -3.49 7.05
N ALA A 214 -13.24 -2.40 6.69
CA ALA A 214 -12.80 -1.04 7.00
C ALA A 214 -12.63 -0.82 8.51
N ALA A 215 -13.53 -1.37 9.34
CA ALA A 215 -13.47 -1.30 10.79
C ALA A 215 -12.16 -1.86 11.36
N MET A 216 -11.67 -2.99 10.82
CA MET A 216 -10.40 -3.58 11.26
C MET A 216 -9.20 -2.73 10.83
N ILE A 217 -9.25 -2.14 9.62
CA ILE A 217 -8.23 -1.23 9.12
C ILE A 217 -8.18 0.04 10.00
N GLU A 218 -9.33 0.59 10.40
CA GLU A 218 -9.41 1.73 11.30
C GLU A 218 -8.83 1.40 12.68
N GLN A 219 -9.18 0.24 13.24
CA GLN A 219 -8.62 -0.22 14.51
C GLN A 219 -7.10 -0.36 14.42
N ALA A 220 -6.58 -0.98 13.35
CA ALA A 220 -5.15 -1.10 13.11
C ALA A 220 -4.46 0.27 12.98
N ASN A 221 -5.07 1.26 12.34
CA ASN A 221 -4.54 2.62 12.27
C ASN A 221 -4.49 3.30 13.64
N ARG A 222 -5.48 3.06 14.52
CA ARG A 222 -5.44 3.57 15.91
C ARG A 222 -4.26 2.96 16.68
N VAL A 223 -4.03 1.65 16.54
CA VAL A 223 -2.86 0.98 17.14
C VAL A 223 -1.56 1.54 16.55
N LEU A 224 -1.47 1.73 15.23
CA LEU A 224 -0.26 2.27 14.61
C LEU A 224 0.12 3.65 15.16
N LYS A 225 -0.87 4.52 15.43
CA LYS A 225 -0.65 5.86 16.01
C LYS A 225 -0.08 5.82 17.43
N THR A 226 -0.25 4.72 18.18
CA THR A 226 0.34 4.57 19.52
C THR A 226 1.76 4.00 19.48
N LEU A 227 2.22 3.50 18.32
CA LEU A 227 3.55 2.94 18.14
C LEU A 227 4.52 4.01 17.65
N GLN A 228 5.74 4.02 18.19
CA GLN A 228 6.82 4.82 17.63
C GLN A 228 7.65 4.00 16.62
N PRO A 229 8.10 4.60 15.51
CA PRO A 229 9.07 3.93 14.65
C PRO A 229 10.38 3.70 15.41
N LYS A 230 11.05 2.58 15.14
CA LYS A 230 12.32 2.25 15.80
C LYS A 230 13.38 3.33 15.50
N GLU A 231 14.20 3.67 16.49
CA GLU A 231 15.34 4.57 16.28
C GLU A 231 16.23 4.10 15.12
N GLY A 232 16.63 5.04 14.26
CA GLY A 232 17.39 4.76 13.05
C GLY A 232 16.62 4.04 11.92
N SER A 233 15.30 3.85 12.06
CA SER A 233 14.45 3.34 10.97
C SER A 233 14.09 4.40 9.92
N PHE A 234 14.35 5.66 10.22
CA PHE A 234 14.25 6.81 9.34
C PHE A 234 15.31 7.85 9.70
N MET A 235 15.54 8.79 8.80
CA MET A 235 16.41 9.94 9.05
C MET A 235 15.55 11.06 9.62
N THR A 236 15.87 11.51 10.84
CA THR A 236 15.20 12.65 11.46
C THR A 236 15.45 13.92 10.67
N HIS A 237 14.59 14.94 10.81
CA HIS A 237 14.81 16.23 10.15
C HIS A 237 16.13 16.88 10.58
N LYS A 238 16.52 16.70 11.84
CA LYS A 238 17.79 17.20 12.38
C LYS A 238 18.99 16.54 11.68
N GLU A 239 18.97 15.22 11.53
CA GLU A 239 20.01 14.49 10.80
C GLU A 239 20.05 14.87 9.33
N LEU A 240 18.89 14.94 8.68
CA LEU A 240 18.76 15.32 7.27
C LEU A 240 19.35 16.72 7.02
N ALA A 241 18.96 17.71 7.83
CA ALA A 241 19.47 19.08 7.74
C ALA A 241 20.98 19.17 8.00
N HIS A 242 21.53 18.30 8.87
CA HIS A 242 22.95 18.29 9.20
C HIS A 242 23.81 17.60 8.13
N LEU A 243 23.34 16.46 7.61
CA LEU A 243 24.10 15.57 6.72
C LEU A 243 23.96 15.97 5.25
N MET A 244 22.76 16.33 4.80
CA MET A 244 22.46 16.59 3.37
C MET A 244 22.71 18.04 2.95
N LYS A 245 23.90 18.58 3.24
CA LYS A 245 24.26 19.96 2.84
C LYS A 245 25.11 19.97 1.58
N TRP A 246 24.77 20.82 0.62
CA TRP A 246 25.55 20.97 -0.62
C TRP A 246 27.03 21.28 -0.38
N ARG A 247 27.35 22.13 0.61
CA ARG A 247 28.75 22.44 0.97
C ARG A 247 29.61 21.24 1.40
N ARG A 248 28.99 20.08 1.64
CA ARG A 248 29.69 18.83 1.99
C ARG A 248 29.87 17.91 0.78
N VAL A 249 29.33 18.28 -0.38
CA VAL A 249 29.43 17.49 -1.62
C VAL A 249 30.88 17.38 -2.04
N THR A 250 31.31 16.17 -2.37
CA THR A 250 32.69 15.86 -2.76
C THR A 250 32.72 15.26 -4.16
N CYS A 251 33.65 15.70 -4.99
CA CYS A 251 34.00 15.05 -6.25
C CYS A 251 35.46 14.56 -6.13
N PRO A 252 35.72 13.25 -6.10
CA PRO A 252 37.08 12.76 -6.20
C PRO A 252 37.59 13.04 -7.61
N ASP A 253 38.71 13.75 -7.70
CA ASP A 253 39.36 14.09 -8.96
C ASP A 253 40.13 12.87 -9.52
N GLY A 254 40.11 12.69 -10.85
CA GLY A 254 41.07 11.84 -11.56
C GLY A 254 40.88 10.32 -11.44
N ALA A 255 39.82 9.82 -10.81
CA ALA A 255 39.58 8.39 -10.70
C ALA A 255 39.01 7.81 -12.01
N ALA A 256 39.79 6.94 -12.67
CA ALA A 256 39.36 6.25 -13.88
C ALA A 256 38.27 5.20 -13.59
N GLU A 257 37.47 4.87 -14.61
CA GLU A 257 36.66 3.64 -14.57
C GLU A 257 37.59 2.44 -14.41
N ALA A 258 37.21 1.49 -13.55
CA ALA A 258 37.97 0.27 -13.34
C ALA A 258 37.14 -0.94 -13.79
N SER A 259 37.78 -1.87 -14.48
CA SER A 259 37.18 -3.17 -14.81
C SER A 259 38.04 -4.27 -14.21
N VAL A 260 37.39 -5.18 -13.50
CA VAL A 260 38.01 -6.38 -12.93
C VAL A 260 37.42 -7.57 -13.69
N PRO A 261 38.16 -8.16 -14.63
CA PRO A 261 37.70 -9.35 -15.35
C PRO A 261 37.57 -10.53 -14.40
N CYS A 262 36.86 -11.57 -14.84
CA CYS A 262 36.82 -12.85 -14.17
C CYS A 262 38.24 -13.42 -14.09
N GLY A 263 38.69 -13.73 -12.87
CA GLY A 263 40.04 -14.21 -12.61
C GLY A 263 40.29 -15.69 -12.92
N LEU A 264 39.26 -16.45 -13.33
CA LEU A 264 39.41 -17.88 -13.66
C LEU A 264 39.92 -18.11 -15.08
N ASP A 265 39.45 -17.30 -16.04
CA ASP A 265 39.81 -17.39 -17.44
C ASP A 265 39.68 -16.01 -18.09
N GLU A 266 40.76 -15.52 -18.71
CA GLU A 266 40.76 -14.25 -19.45
C GLU A 266 39.76 -14.28 -20.61
N ALA A 267 39.58 -15.45 -21.24
CA ALA A 267 38.64 -15.69 -22.32
C ALA A 267 37.22 -16.06 -21.83
N CYS A 268 36.92 -15.90 -20.54
CA CYS A 268 35.57 -16.15 -20.01
C CYS A 268 34.53 -15.42 -20.87
N PRO A 269 33.43 -16.07 -21.30
CA PRO A 269 32.34 -15.40 -22.00
C PRO A 269 31.77 -14.20 -21.21
N CYS A 270 31.86 -14.27 -19.87
CA CYS A 270 31.49 -13.20 -18.96
C CYS A 270 32.40 -11.96 -19.02
N ASN A 271 33.62 -12.08 -19.55
CA ASN A 271 34.60 -10.98 -19.73
C ASN A 271 34.41 -10.23 -21.04
N ALA A 272 33.42 -10.59 -21.87
CA ALA A 272 33.20 -9.98 -23.18
C ALA A 272 33.14 -8.44 -23.11
N GLY A 273 32.88 -7.86 -21.92
CA GLY A 273 33.12 -6.44 -21.59
C GLY A 273 32.25 -5.45 -22.35
N SER A 274 31.50 -5.96 -23.31
CA SER A 274 30.63 -5.26 -24.23
C SER A 274 29.24 -5.85 -24.07
N ALA A 275 28.28 -4.94 -24.02
CA ALA A 275 26.87 -5.28 -24.01
C ALA A 275 26.55 -6.17 -25.21
N GLN A 276 25.95 -7.35 -25.00
CA GLN A 276 25.49 -8.20 -26.10
C GLN A 276 24.49 -7.43 -26.99
N PRO A 277 24.25 -7.85 -28.24
CA PRO A 277 23.24 -7.21 -29.10
C PRO A 277 21.90 -7.02 -28.38
N GLY A 278 21.48 -5.76 -28.27
CA GLY A 278 20.24 -5.33 -27.58
C GLY A 278 20.39 -5.02 -26.08
N GLU A 279 21.52 -5.31 -25.44
CA GLU A 279 21.86 -4.77 -24.12
C GLU A 279 22.30 -3.31 -24.24
N LEU A 280 21.80 -2.45 -23.35
CA LEU A 280 22.17 -1.05 -23.32
C LEU A 280 22.44 -0.63 -21.88
N CYS A 281 23.59 0.00 -21.66
CA CYS A 281 23.96 0.67 -20.42
C CYS A 281 24.81 1.89 -20.77
N LEU A 282 24.22 3.08 -20.72
CA LEU A 282 24.84 4.35 -21.10
C LEU A 282 24.96 5.27 -19.89
N VAL A 283 26.08 5.98 -19.81
CA VAL A 283 26.26 7.10 -18.88
C VAL A 283 26.28 8.38 -19.69
N MET A 284 25.35 9.27 -19.39
CA MET A 284 25.26 10.60 -19.98
C MET A 284 25.68 11.63 -18.93
N ASN A 285 26.79 12.31 -19.19
CA ASN A 285 27.20 13.45 -18.38
C ASN A 285 26.28 14.64 -18.66
N ASP A 286 26.13 15.52 -17.67
CA ASP A 286 25.31 16.73 -17.76
C ASP A 286 23.82 16.52 -18.09
N ALA A 287 23.32 15.29 -18.00
CA ALA A 287 21.93 14.94 -18.26
C ALA A 287 20.93 15.80 -17.48
N VAL A 288 21.24 16.10 -16.21
CA VAL A 288 20.39 16.96 -15.36
C VAL A 288 20.38 18.40 -15.86
N ALA A 289 21.52 18.93 -16.32
CA ALA A 289 21.57 20.29 -16.85
C ALA A 289 20.73 20.43 -18.14
N VAL A 290 20.78 19.41 -19.01
CA VAL A 290 19.94 19.35 -20.21
C VAL A 290 18.46 19.26 -19.83
N ALA A 291 18.10 18.33 -18.96
CA ALA A 291 16.71 18.09 -18.57
C ALA A 291 16.06 19.27 -17.83
N LEU A 292 16.85 20.11 -17.16
CA LEU A 292 16.38 21.23 -16.35
C LEU A 292 16.65 22.61 -16.97
N LYS A 293 17.07 22.68 -18.24
CA LYS A 293 17.51 23.92 -18.90
C LYS A 293 16.54 25.09 -18.74
N ASP A 294 15.23 24.83 -18.82
CA ASP A 294 14.18 25.85 -18.76
C ASP A 294 13.45 25.88 -17.40
N VAL A 295 13.97 25.16 -16.41
CA VAL A 295 13.35 25.00 -15.08
C VAL A 295 14.27 25.49 -13.97
N ALA A 296 15.56 25.14 -14.04
CA ALA A 296 16.54 25.59 -13.07
C ALA A 296 16.90 27.07 -13.29
N PRO A 297 17.14 27.85 -12.22
CA PRO A 297 17.57 29.23 -12.36
C PRO A 297 18.95 29.32 -12.99
N SER A 298 19.13 30.23 -13.95
CA SER A 298 20.36 30.36 -14.75
C SER A 298 21.64 30.69 -13.95
N HIS A 299 21.51 31.21 -12.73
CA HIS A 299 22.63 31.58 -11.86
C HIS A 299 23.13 30.43 -10.96
N MET A 300 22.52 29.25 -11.02
CA MET A 300 22.89 28.09 -10.20
C MET A 300 23.00 26.83 -11.06
N PRO A 301 24.04 25.99 -10.86
CA PRO A 301 24.08 24.68 -11.50
C PRO A 301 22.81 23.88 -11.22
N ALA A 302 22.25 23.27 -12.27
CA ALA A 302 20.93 22.65 -12.21
C ALA A 302 20.85 21.46 -11.23
N ASP A 303 21.93 20.70 -11.14
CA ASP A 303 22.12 19.60 -10.20
C ASP A 303 22.22 20.08 -8.74
N GLN A 304 22.94 21.19 -8.50
CA GLN A 304 23.00 21.86 -7.20
C GLN A 304 21.63 22.37 -6.77
N TRP A 305 20.92 23.03 -7.68
CA TRP A 305 19.57 23.55 -7.44
C TRP A 305 18.61 22.42 -7.07
N LEU A 306 18.54 21.37 -7.89
CA LEU A 306 17.64 20.25 -7.63
C LEU A 306 18.00 19.49 -6.35
N PHE A 307 19.30 19.31 -6.05
CA PHE A 307 19.72 18.71 -4.78
C PHE A 307 19.16 19.49 -3.59
N LYS A 308 19.34 20.81 -3.56
CA LYS A 308 18.86 21.67 -2.47
C LYS A 308 17.34 21.64 -2.38
N ALA A 309 16.64 21.72 -3.51
CA ALA A 309 15.18 21.66 -3.57
C ALA A 309 14.66 20.33 -2.99
N LEU A 310 15.24 19.18 -3.36
CA LEU A 310 14.85 17.87 -2.84
C LEU A 310 15.10 17.72 -1.34
N VAL A 311 16.25 18.20 -0.84
CA VAL A 311 16.52 18.20 0.61
C VAL A 311 15.52 19.07 1.36
N GLN A 312 15.19 20.26 0.83
CA GLN A 312 14.18 21.12 1.43
C GLN A 312 12.79 20.46 1.43
N ALA A 313 12.37 19.88 0.32
CA ALA A 313 11.10 19.16 0.26
C ALA A 313 11.06 18.00 1.28
N ALA A 314 12.16 17.26 1.43
CA ALA A 314 12.27 16.17 2.38
C ALA A 314 12.22 16.65 3.86
N LEU A 315 12.72 17.85 4.17
CA LEU A 315 12.60 18.47 5.51
C LEU A 315 11.18 18.95 5.83
N HIS A 316 10.39 19.26 4.81
CA HIS A 316 8.99 19.66 4.94
C HIS A 316 8.00 18.49 4.93
N ALA A 317 8.44 17.31 4.48
CA ALA A 317 7.66 16.09 4.55
C ALA A 317 7.48 15.68 6.03
N PRO A 318 6.41 14.94 6.38
CA PRO A 318 6.28 14.39 7.72
C PRO A 318 7.46 13.51 8.11
N GLU A 319 7.86 13.59 9.37
CA GLU A 319 8.94 12.77 9.90
C GLU A 319 8.62 11.27 9.71
N GLY A 320 9.61 10.50 9.28
CA GLY A 320 9.42 9.11 8.86
C GLY A 320 9.21 8.88 7.35
N CYS A 321 9.03 9.94 6.55
CA CYS A 321 8.95 9.81 5.09
C CYS A 321 10.31 9.50 4.44
N VAL A 322 11.42 9.86 5.09
CA VAL A 322 12.80 9.51 4.68
C VAL A 322 13.26 8.29 5.47
N TRP A 323 12.81 7.10 5.07
CA TRP A 323 13.00 5.87 5.85
C TRP A 323 14.21 5.06 5.40
N LYS A 324 14.82 4.32 6.33
CA LYS A 324 16.01 3.50 6.08
C LYS A 324 15.67 2.28 5.24
N SER A 325 16.34 2.12 4.11
CA SER A 325 16.18 1.01 3.16
C SER A 325 17.54 0.42 2.81
N GLY A 326 17.90 -0.68 3.47
CA GLY A 326 19.23 -1.26 3.36
C GLY A 326 20.31 -0.30 3.86
N GLY A 327 21.29 0.01 3.02
CA GLY A 327 22.39 0.93 3.32
C GLY A 327 22.09 2.41 3.03
N LYS A 328 20.87 2.76 2.62
CA LYS A 328 20.50 4.12 2.21
C LYS A 328 19.15 4.52 2.80
N PHE A 329 18.69 5.74 2.49
CA PHE A 329 17.38 6.22 2.88
C PHE A 329 16.51 6.49 1.65
N LEU A 330 15.22 6.27 1.75
CA LEU A 330 14.25 6.47 0.69
C LEU A 330 13.24 7.53 1.12
N LEU A 331 13.06 8.56 0.29
CA LEU A 331 11.89 9.43 0.42
C LEU A 331 10.71 8.76 -0.29
N SER A 332 9.60 8.59 0.43
CA SER A 332 8.33 8.14 -0.14
C SER A 332 7.16 8.81 0.57
N ASN A 333 5.96 8.70 0.01
CA ASN A 333 4.76 9.07 0.75
C ASN A 333 4.53 8.12 1.95
N GLU A 334 3.59 8.46 2.82
CA GLU A 334 3.22 7.67 4.01
C GLU A 334 2.84 6.22 3.65
N GLU A 335 2.33 6.04 2.44
CA GLU A 335 1.90 4.77 1.89
C GLU A 335 3.00 3.99 1.14
N ARG A 336 4.22 4.53 1.11
CA ARG A 336 5.38 4.06 0.35
C ARG A 336 5.13 3.87 -1.15
N ASN A 337 4.13 4.54 -1.70
CA ASN A 337 3.83 4.58 -3.12
C ASN A 337 4.95 5.34 -3.85
N GLN A 338 5.48 4.70 -4.89
CA GLN A 338 6.60 5.22 -5.69
C GLN A 338 6.16 5.65 -7.09
N SER A 339 4.86 5.73 -7.38
CA SER A 339 4.39 6.30 -8.64
C SER A 339 4.88 7.75 -8.75
N ALA A 340 5.14 8.22 -9.98
CA ALA A 340 5.59 9.59 -10.21
C ALA A 340 4.67 10.62 -9.53
N ASN A 341 3.35 10.46 -9.67
CA ASN A 341 2.37 11.34 -9.03
C ASN A 341 2.42 11.30 -7.51
N ALA A 342 2.60 10.12 -6.90
CA ALA A 342 2.67 10.01 -5.45
C ALA A 342 3.94 10.67 -4.88
N ILE A 343 5.08 10.49 -5.55
CA ILE A 343 6.34 11.13 -5.16
C ILE A 343 6.24 12.64 -5.33
N VAL A 344 5.74 13.12 -6.47
CA VAL A 344 5.58 14.55 -6.71
C VAL A 344 4.60 15.16 -5.71
N GLY A 345 3.49 14.49 -5.38
CA GLY A 345 2.57 14.94 -4.33
C GLY A 345 3.20 15.07 -2.94
N VAL A 346 4.25 14.29 -2.62
CA VAL A 346 5.04 14.51 -1.39
C VAL A 346 5.92 15.74 -1.52
N LEU A 347 6.58 15.92 -2.66
CA LEU A 347 7.45 17.06 -2.92
C LEU A 347 6.66 18.39 -2.96
N GLU A 348 5.40 18.34 -3.35
CA GLU A 348 4.50 19.48 -3.52
C GLU A 348 3.53 19.67 -2.31
N ARG A 349 3.65 18.86 -1.25
CA ARG A 349 2.65 18.78 -0.16
C ARG A 349 2.27 20.13 0.47
N ASN A 350 3.24 21.02 0.63
CA ASN A 350 3.04 22.35 1.22
C ASN A 350 3.07 23.49 0.19
N ASN A 351 3.42 23.18 -1.06
CA ASN A 351 3.51 24.14 -2.15
C ASN A 351 3.40 23.37 -3.48
N THR A 352 2.28 23.53 -4.18
CA THR A 352 2.05 22.92 -5.51
C THR A 352 3.05 23.37 -6.57
N GLU A 353 3.75 24.48 -6.32
CA GLU A 353 4.81 25.01 -7.16
C GLU A 353 6.22 24.76 -6.63
N SER A 354 6.40 23.74 -5.78
CA SER A 354 7.72 23.46 -5.21
C SER A 354 8.76 23.20 -6.31
N GLU A 355 9.95 23.76 -6.10
CA GLU A 355 11.09 23.57 -6.99
C GLU A 355 11.43 22.08 -7.19
N ALA A 356 11.29 21.29 -6.13
CA ALA A 356 11.51 19.86 -6.16
C ALA A 356 10.51 19.12 -7.07
N GLY A 357 9.23 19.48 -6.99
CA GLY A 357 8.18 18.94 -7.85
C GLY A 357 8.45 19.30 -9.32
N LYS A 358 8.72 20.58 -9.60
CA LYS A 358 9.06 21.09 -10.94
C LYS A 358 10.27 20.34 -11.54
N GLY A 359 11.35 20.19 -10.77
CA GLY A 359 12.55 19.49 -11.21
C GLY A 359 12.32 18.00 -11.50
N VAL A 360 11.60 17.28 -10.63
CA VAL A 360 11.29 15.85 -10.88
C VAL A 360 10.37 15.66 -12.08
N ARG A 361 9.36 16.52 -12.29
CA ARG A 361 8.50 16.48 -13.49
C ARG A 361 9.31 16.72 -14.77
N ALA A 362 10.28 17.63 -14.74
CA ALA A 362 11.16 17.89 -15.87
C ALA A 362 12.07 16.69 -16.18
N LEU A 363 12.67 16.05 -15.17
CA LEU A 363 13.43 14.80 -15.36
C LEU A 363 12.56 13.67 -15.94
N VAL A 364 11.31 13.55 -15.49
CA VAL A 364 10.34 12.59 -16.06
C VAL A 364 10.11 12.92 -17.53
N SER A 365 9.74 14.16 -17.86
CA SER A 365 9.43 14.58 -19.24
C SER A 365 10.60 14.37 -20.18
N PHE A 366 11.81 14.76 -19.76
CA PHE A 366 13.04 14.53 -20.51
C PHE A 366 13.30 13.03 -20.74
N THR A 367 13.11 12.21 -19.70
CA THR A 367 13.29 10.75 -19.81
C THR A 367 12.31 10.13 -20.79
N GLU A 368 11.04 10.54 -20.73
CA GLU A 368 10.01 10.01 -21.64
C GLU A 368 10.28 10.43 -23.09
N GLN A 369 10.76 11.66 -23.32
CA GLN A 369 11.11 12.17 -24.63
C GLN A 369 12.37 11.50 -25.21
N GLU A 370 13.45 11.44 -24.43
CA GLU A 370 14.78 10.96 -24.88
C GLU A 370 14.75 9.46 -25.20
N TYR A 371 14.07 8.67 -24.38
CA TYR A 371 14.09 7.21 -24.49
C TYR A 371 12.81 6.61 -25.06
N GLY A 372 11.76 7.42 -25.29
CA GLY A 372 10.50 6.97 -25.87
C GLY A 372 9.70 6.02 -24.96
N TYR A 373 9.93 6.09 -23.64
CA TYR A 373 9.25 5.26 -22.65
C TYR A 373 8.30 6.07 -21.78
N ARG A 374 7.41 5.40 -21.05
CA ARG A 374 6.62 6.06 -20.00
C ARG A 374 7.23 5.80 -18.64
N VAL A 375 7.43 6.83 -17.83
CA VAL A 375 7.90 6.66 -16.44
C VAL A 375 6.75 6.18 -15.58
N THR A 376 6.92 5.02 -14.94
CA THR A 376 5.89 4.39 -14.10
C THR A 376 6.14 4.57 -12.61
N ALA A 377 7.41 4.71 -12.21
CA ALA A 377 7.79 4.92 -10.82
C ALA A 377 9.05 5.79 -10.70
N VAL A 378 9.15 6.49 -9.57
CA VAL A 378 10.25 7.36 -9.18
C VAL A 378 10.73 6.94 -7.78
N GLN A 379 12.03 6.76 -7.62
CA GLN A 379 12.65 6.47 -6.32
C GLN A 379 13.71 7.51 -5.99
N LEU A 380 13.53 8.21 -4.87
CA LEU A 380 14.45 9.22 -4.37
C LEU A 380 15.29 8.62 -3.24
N ASN A 381 16.56 8.36 -3.55
CA ASN A 381 17.50 7.65 -2.70
C ASN A 381 18.51 8.62 -2.09
N PHE A 382 18.46 8.79 -0.77
CA PHE A 382 19.34 9.68 0.00
C PHE A 382 20.53 8.88 0.56
N HIS A 383 21.74 9.32 0.21
CA HIS A 383 23.02 8.75 0.60
C HIS A 383 23.79 9.80 1.41
N PRO A 384 23.72 9.79 2.75
CA PRO A 384 24.28 10.89 3.55
C PRO A 384 25.82 10.97 3.57
N ASN A 385 26.51 9.86 3.30
CA ASN A 385 27.98 9.77 3.34
C ASN A 385 28.51 8.47 2.69
N HIS A 386 29.82 8.26 2.76
CA HIS A 386 30.54 7.09 2.24
C HIS A 386 30.04 5.73 2.76
N LYS A 387 29.53 5.67 3.99
CA LYS A 387 29.02 4.42 4.58
C LYS A 387 27.69 3.98 3.98
N SER A 388 26.95 4.92 3.38
CA SER A 388 25.69 4.58 2.74
C SER A 388 25.93 3.79 1.46
N SER A 389 25.04 2.83 1.16
CA SER A 389 25.19 1.93 0.02
C SER A 389 23.86 1.55 -0.62
N HIS A 390 23.94 1.13 -1.87
CA HIS A 390 22.86 0.46 -2.60
C HIS A 390 23.32 -0.96 -2.88
N LYS A 391 22.63 -1.96 -2.32
CA LYS A 391 22.97 -3.37 -2.52
C LYS A 391 23.02 -3.73 -4.02
N GLN A 392 23.90 -4.68 -4.37
CA GLN A 392 23.86 -5.32 -5.68
C GLN A 392 22.51 -5.99 -5.92
N HIS A 393 21.88 -5.66 -7.04
CA HIS A 393 20.57 -6.19 -7.40
C HIS A 393 20.30 -6.04 -8.91
N ARG A 394 19.25 -6.73 -9.37
CA ARG A 394 18.55 -6.42 -10.61
C ARG A 394 17.32 -5.59 -10.28
N ASP A 395 17.00 -4.62 -11.11
CA ASP A 395 15.68 -4.00 -11.07
C ASP A 395 14.62 -5.03 -11.45
N ILE A 396 13.43 -4.89 -10.87
CA ILE A 396 12.33 -5.82 -11.14
C ILE A 396 11.39 -5.15 -12.16
N TYR A 397 11.41 -5.64 -13.40
CA TYR A 397 10.68 -5.06 -14.53
C TYR A 397 9.37 -5.79 -14.91
N GLY A 398 8.84 -6.62 -14.02
CA GLY A 398 7.62 -7.40 -14.30
C GLY A 398 6.65 -7.42 -13.13
N ALA A 399 5.63 -8.29 -13.19
CA ALA A 399 4.61 -8.43 -12.14
C ALA A 399 5.15 -8.77 -10.73
N GLY A 400 6.44 -9.13 -10.63
CA GLY A 400 7.16 -9.29 -9.36
C GLY A 400 7.60 -7.97 -8.72
N GLN A 401 7.45 -6.83 -9.40
CA GLN A 401 7.79 -5.51 -8.89
C GLN A 401 6.81 -5.18 -7.75
N LYS A 402 7.26 -5.43 -6.53
CA LYS A 402 6.54 -5.04 -5.32
C LYS A 402 6.94 -3.60 -5.06
N GLY A 403 6.15 -2.64 -5.54
CA GLY A 403 6.25 -1.29 -5.00
C GLY A 403 6.01 -1.29 -3.49
N GLY A 404 6.18 -0.13 -2.85
CA GLY A 404 5.68 0.01 -1.50
C GLY A 404 4.18 -0.29 -1.42
N ILE A 405 3.67 -0.41 -0.22
CA ILE A 405 2.60 -1.37 0.04
C ILE A 405 1.23 -0.89 -0.50
N ASN A 406 1.12 0.40 -0.83
CA ASN A 406 0.04 0.94 -1.66
C ASN A 406 0.55 1.62 -2.96
N CYS A 407 1.63 1.13 -3.58
CA CYS A 407 2.02 1.58 -4.93
C CYS A 407 0.87 1.29 -5.87
N THR A 408 0.20 2.35 -6.33
CA THR A 408 -0.82 2.30 -7.40
C THR A 408 -0.20 2.22 -8.79
N CYS A 409 1.13 2.10 -8.82
CA CYS A 409 1.95 1.88 -9.99
C CYS A 409 1.33 0.72 -10.78
N SER A 410 0.78 1.01 -11.96
CA SER A 410 0.49 -0.03 -12.94
C SER A 410 1.85 -0.56 -13.34
N PHE A 411 2.28 -1.68 -12.76
CA PHE A 411 3.51 -2.36 -13.13
C PHE A 411 3.30 -3.02 -14.50
N MET A 412 3.12 -2.18 -15.50
CA MET A 412 3.40 -2.50 -16.88
C MET A 412 4.84 -3.02 -16.93
N LYS A 413 5.09 -3.97 -17.83
CA LYS A 413 6.42 -4.54 -17.96
C LYS A 413 7.40 -3.41 -18.29
N CYS A 414 8.29 -3.09 -17.35
CA CYS A 414 9.30 -2.06 -17.56
C CYS A 414 10.32 -2.53 -18.61
N THR A 415 10.82 -1.58 -19.39
CA THR A 415 11.78 -1.78 -20.47
C THR A 415 13.16 -1.23 -20.13
N GLY A 416 13.27 -0.42 -19.07
CA GLY A 416 14.54 0.09 -18.57
C GLY A 416 14.41 0.97 -17.33
N THR A 417 15.55 1.48 -16.87
CA THR A 417 15.67 2.44 -15.77
C THR A 417 16.62 3.56 -16.16
N VAL A 418 16.27 4.79 -15.78
CA VAL A 418 17.17 5.94 -15.84
C VAL A 418 17.46 6.43 -14.42
N CYS A 419 18.74 6.48 -14.07
CA CYS A 419 19.23 6.84 -12.74
C CYS A 419 20.02 8.15 -12.81
N TYR A 420 19.42 9.25 -12.35
CA TYR A 420 20.11 10.53 -12.19
C TYR A 420 20.88 10.59 -10.86
N SER A 421 21.99 11.31 -10.87
CA SER A 421 22.88 11.49 -9.73
C SER A 421 23.01 12.97 -9.38
N LEU A 422 22.82 13.32 -8.11
CA LEU A 422 22.96 14.68 -7.59
C LEU A 422 23.87 14.70 -6.36
N GLY A 423 24.78 15.66 -6.26
CA GLY A 423 25.71 15.78 -5.15
C GLY A 423 26.97 14.95 -5.33
N SER A 424 27.45 14.30 -4.27
CA SER A 424 28.80 13.71 -4.29
C SER A 424 28.93 12.58 -5.29
N SER A 425 30.07 12.53 -5.99
CA SER A 425 30.34 11.46 -6.95
C SER A 425 30.47 10.11 -6.23
N ARG A 426 29.94 9.05 -6.83
CA ARG A 426 30.04 7.68 -6.30
C ARG A 426 30.28 6.69 -7.42
N GLN A 427 30.99 5.61 -7.09
CA GLN A 427 31.09 4.46 -7.98
C GLN A 427 29.79 3.67 -7.98
N VAL A 428 29.33 3.33 -9.18
CA VAL A 428 28.36 2.28 -9.43
C VAL A 428 29.14 1.04 -9.81
N LEU A 429 28.95 -0.03 -9.04
CA LEU A 429 29.45 -1.35 -9.37
C LEU A 429 28.41 -2.06 -10.23
N CYS A 430 28.80 -2.45 -11.44
CA CYS A 430 28.04 -3.32 -12.33
C CYS A 430 28.72 -4.69 -12.36
N GLU A 431 27.96 -5.77 -12.19
CA GLU A 431 28.51 -7.13 -12.25
C GLU A 431 27.76 -7.96 -13.29
N THR A 432 28.48 -8.61 -14.20
CA THR A 432 27.88 -9.60 -15.10
C THR A 432 27.54 -10.84 -14.29
N ILE A 433 26.29 -11.27 -14.34
CA ILE A 433 25.86 -12.49 -13.67
C ILE A 433 25.79 -13.65 -14.66
N THR A 434 25.83 -14.86 -14.13
CA THR A 434 25.85 -16.11 -14.91
C THR A 434 24.81 -17.12 -14.40
N ASP A 435 23.78 -16.62 -13.72
CA ASP A 435 22.67 -17.45 -13.24
C ASP A 435 21.74 -17.89 -14.39
N ALA A 436 20.73 -18.71 -14.08
CA ALA A 436 19.79 -19.24 -15.06
C ALA A 436 18.97 -18.19 -15.84
N ARG A 437 18.99 -16.92 -15.42
CA ARG A 437 18.34 -15.81 -16.15
C ARG A 437 19.30 -15.07 -17.07
N SER A 438 20.60 -15.25 -16.88
CA SER A 438 21.64 -14.63 -17.69
C SER A 438 21.84 -15.37 -19.00
N LYS A 439 22.20 -14.63 -20.05
CA LYS A 439 22.68 -15.19 -21.32
C LYS A 439 24.17 -15.54 -21.29
N TYR A 440 24.92 -15.02 -20.32
CA TYR A 440 26.35 -15.30 -20.19
C TYR A 440 26.58 -16.67 -19.56
N GLN A 441 27.42 -17.47 -20.19
CA GLN A 441 27.83 -18.77 -19.66
C GLN A 441 28.94 -18.61 -18.62
N THR A 442 28.97 -19.49 -17.63
CA THR A 442 30.09 -19.58 -16.68
C THR A 442 31.31 -20.19 -17.35
N CYS A 443 32.51 -19.75 -16.98
CA CYS A 443 33.78 -20.44 -17.32
C CYS A 443 34.13 -21.58 -16.32
N GLY A 444 33.27 -21.81 -15.32
CA GLY A 444 33.44 -22.79 -14.26
C GLY A 444 32.48 -22.54 -13.09
N GLU A 445 32.44 -23.44 -12.11
CA GLU A 445 31.55 -23.31 -10.94
C GLU A 445 31.88 -22.08 -10.08
N GLU A 446 33.14 -21.66 -10.06
CA GLU A 446 33.62 -20.50 -9.28
C GLU A 446 33.52 -19.17 -10.05
N CYS A 447 32.89 -19.15 -11.23
CA CYS A 447 32.84 -17.97 -12.09
C CYS A 447 32.08 -16.81 -11.41
N GLN A 448 32.82 -15.76 -11.01
CA GLN A 448 32.27 -14.58 -10.35
C GLN A 448 31.75 -13.49 -11.30
N GLY A 449 31.95 -13.68 -12.61
CA GLY A 449 31.62 -12.68 -13.62
C GLY A 449 32.56 -11.47 -13.64
N MET A 450 32.39 -10.60 -14.63
CA MET A 450 33.14 -9.35 -14.76
C MET A 450 32.53 -8.27 -13.86
N LYS A 451 33.38 -7.46 -13.22
CA LYS A 451 32.98 -6.30 -12.42
C LYS A 451 33.45 -5.02 -13.08
N THR A 452 32.57 -4.03 -13.18
CA THR A 452 32.90 -2.71 -13.72
C THR A 452 32.48 -1.62 -12.73
N TYR A 453 33.41 -0.75 -12.39
CA TYR A 453 33.21 0.39 -11.50
C TYR A 453 33.12 1.66 -12.34
N LYS A 454 31.93 2.24 -12.41
CA LYS A 454 31.64 3.46 -13.18
C LYS A 454 31.43 4.63 -12.25
N TRP A 455 32.07 5.76 -12.51
CA TRP A 455 31.85 6.97 -11.72
C TRP A 455 30.58 7.68 -12.17
N MET A 456 29.69 7.92 -11.21
CA MET A 456 28.50 8.74 -11.40
C MET A 456 28.71 10.07 -10.68
N HIS A 457 28.97 11.12 -11.45
CA HIS A 457 29.15 12.48 -10.96
C HIS A 457 27.81 13.17 -10.68
N SER A 458 27.87 14.33 -10.05
CA SER A 458 26.68 15.20 -9.95
C SER A 458 26.26 15.63 -11.36
N GLY A 459 24.97 15.54 -11.65
CA GLY A 459 24.40 15.92 -12.94
C GLY A 459 24.37 14.80 -13.99
N SER A 460 25.10 13.69 -13.79
CA SER A 460 25.09 12.54 -14.70
C SER A 460 23.80 11.71 -14.59
N ALA A 461 23.45 11.01 -15.66
CA ALA A 461 22.43 9.98 -15.69
C ALA A 461 22.99 8.65 -16.23
N MET A 462 22.54 7.53 -15.68
CA MET A 462 22.82 6.20 -16.20
C MET A 462 21.51 5.59 -16.70
N HIS A 463 21.44 5.22 -17.97
CA HIS A 463 20.30 4.49 -18.54
C HIS A 463 20.70 3.05 -18.81
N PHE A 464 19.90 2.10 -18.35
CA PHE A 464 20.06 0.70 -18.72
C PHE A 464 18.72 0.02 -19.01
N ASN A 465 18.71 -0.88 -19.98
CA ASN A 465 17.48 -1.51 -20.46
C ASN A 465 17.25 -2.92 -19.88
N ALA A 466 16.08 -3.50 -20.14
CA ALA A 466 15.68 -4.81 -19.63
C ALA A 466 16.61 -5.97 -20.04
N PRO A 467 17.07 -6.07 -21.31
CA PRO A 467 18.11 -7.03 -21.68
C PRO A 467 19.37 -6.91 -20.82
N TRP A 468 19.89 -5.69 -20.61
CA TRP A 468 21.07 -5.48 -19.78
C TRP A 468 20.80 -5.90 -18.32
N ASN A 469 19.71 -5.43 -17.72
CA ASN A 469 19.37 -5.75 -16.33
C ASN A 469 19.04 -7.25 -16.09
N ASN A 470 18.77 -8.04 -17.12
CA ASN A 470 18.67 -9.49 -16.98
C ASN A 470 20.04 -10.17 -16.86
N ASN A 471 21.09 -9.57 -17.40
CA ASN A 471 22.42 -10.17 -17.49
C ASN A 471 23.44 -9.51 -16.57
N HIS A 472 23.10 -8.37 -15.99
CA HIS A 472 23.96 -7.63 -15.08
C HIS A 472 23.21 -7.20 -13.82
N THR A 473 23.91 -7.11 -12.69
CA THR A 473 23.45 -6.43 -11.48
C THR A 473 24.12 -5.07 -11.36
N HIS A 474 23.51 -4.18 -10.61
CA HIS A 474 24.10 -2.91 -10.27
C HIS A 474 23.87 -2.54 -8.80
N GLY A 475 24.73 -1.67 -8.30
CA GLY A 475 24.71 -1.22 -6.91
C GLY A 475 25.72 -0.10 -6.68
N ILE A 476 25.66 0.47 -5.48
CA ILE A 476 26.56 1.54 -5.05
C ILE A 476 27.26 1.03 -3.80
N PRO A 477 28.50 0.54 -3.89
CA PRO A 477 29.23 0.08 -2.73
C PRO A 477 29.48 1.25 -1.75
N PRO A 478 29.66 0.95 -0.45
CA PRO A 478 30.26 1.92 0.45
C PRO A 478 31.67 2.27 -0.06
N LEU A 479 32.12 3.49 0.25
CA LEU A 479 33.50 3.88 -0.01
C LEU A 479 34.31 3.80 1.28
N ASP A 480 35.57 3.39 1.17
CA ASP A 480 36.50 3.41 2.30
C ASP A 480 36.88 4.85 2.66
N GLU A 481 37.00 5.72 1.66
CA GLU A 481 37.31 7.13 1.84
C GLU A 481 36.06 7.96 2.19
N PRO A 482 36.19 8.99 3.06
CA PRO A 482 35.11 9.90 3.36
C PRO A 482 34.58 10.64 2.11
N CYS A 483 33.29 10.48 1.83
CA CYS A 483 32.58 11.23 0.80
C CYS A 483 31.37 11.96 1.39
N GLY A 484 30.97 13.02 0.70
CA GLY A 484 29.80 13.83 1.00
C GLY A 484 28.45 13.16 0.72
N PRO A 485 27.36 13.93 0.87
CA PRO A 485 26.01 13.46 0.58
C PRO A 485 25.74 13.38 -0.92
N ARG A 486 24.86 12.44 -1.31
CA ARG A 486 24.39 12.21 -2.67
C ARG A 486 22.89 11.88 -2.67
N ILE A 487 22.17 12.27 -3.73
CA ILE A 487 20.82 11.80 -4.01
C ILE A 487 20.84 11.06 -5.35
N SER A 488 20.22 9.87 -5.41
CA SER A 488 19.94 9.18 -6.67
C SER A 488 18.45 9.24 -6.97
N ILE A 489 18.10 9.56 -8.21
CA ILE A 489 16.71 9.56 -8.69
C ILE A 489 16.60 8.45 -9.72
N ALA A 490 15.97 7.34 -9.36
CA ALA A 490 15.75 6.23 -10.27
C ALA A 490 14.32 6.32 -10.84
N LEU A 491 14.22 6.39 -12.17
CA LEU A 491 12.98 6.42 -12.92
C LEU A 491 12.82 5.08 -13.64
N LEU A 492 11.78 4.31 -13.29
CA LEU A 492 11.48 3.05 -13.95
C LEU A 492 10.56 3.29 -15.14
N CYS A 493 10.97 2.79 -16.30
CA CYS A 493 10.41 3.13 -17.61
C CYS A 493 9.71 1.90 -18.20
N ALA A 494 8.52 2.07 -18.78
CA ALA A 494 7.72 1.01 -19.38
C ALA A 494 7.33 1.30 -20.82
#